data_AF-A0A7J7PCV8-F1
#
_entry.id   AF-A0A7J7PCV8-F1
#
_cell.length_a   1.000
_cell.length_b   1.000
_cell.length_c   1.000
_cell.angle_alpha   90.00
_cell.angle_beta   90.00
_cell.angle_gamma   90.00
#
_symmetry.space_group_name_H-M   'P 1'
#
loop_
_entity.id
_entity.type
_entity.pdbx_description
1 polymer ?
#
loop_
_entity_poly.entity_id
_entity_poly.type
_entity_poly.pdbx_seq_one_letter_code
_entity_poly.pdbx_strand_id
1 'polypeptide(L)'
;MAYLAEKFGVALEDAVAAGDSGNDLLMLGRLPEGCHPAIVMSNSHPEVWDWLARITPEERAWIYTPKAERAAGIVEGLKAIVAVKLKAHAERASASRRSSAHSAPPCPPCVPCAAEGRSVRGGVQWGAPLRTTAGAAGRVVAVGVTV
;
A
#
# COMPACT_ATOMS: atom_id res chain seq x y z
N MET A 1 10.11 -11.17 -10.03
CA MET A 1 9.06 -10.21 -9.61
C MET A 1 9.42 -8.76 -9.92
N ALA A 2 10.59 -8.25 -9.50
CA ALA A 2 11.01 -6.85 -9.72
C ALA A 2 10.82 -6.36 -11.17
N TYR A 3 11.31 -7.11 -12.17
CA TYR A 3 11.15 -6.76 -13.58
C TYR A 3 9.68 -6.59 -14.01
N LEU A 4 8.78 -7.47 -13.55
CA LEU A 4 7.36 -7.37 -13.91
C LEU A 4 6.71 -6.17 -13.21
N ALA A 5 7.04 -5.94 -11.95
CA ALA A 5 6.56 -4.77 -11.20
C ALA A 5 6.95 -3.47 -11.91
N GLU A 6 8.23 -3.32 -12.29
CA GLU A 6 8.73 -2.18 -13.05
C GLU A 6 8.03 -2.04 -14.40
N LYS A 7 7.96 -3.12 -15.19
CA LYS A 7 7.33 -3.13 -16.52
C LYS A 7 5.87 -2.68 -16.49
N PHE A 8 5.13 -2.99 -15.42
CA PHE A 8 3.72 -2.61 -15.26
C PHE A 8 3.52 -1.34 -14.43
N GLY A 9 4.60 -0.67 -13.99
CA GLY A 9 4.52 0.52 -13.14
C GLY A 9 3.87 0.24 -11.78
N VAL A 10 4.00 -0.98 -11.28
CA VAL A 10 3.50 -1.41 -9.96
C VAL A 10 4.64 -1.29 -8.97
N ALA A 11 4.39 -0.64 -7.82
CA ALA A 11 5.36 -0.59 -6.75
C ALA A 11 5.59 -2.01 -6.17
N LEU A 12 6.83 -2.36 -5.85
CA LEU A 12 7.17 -3.67 -5.28
C LEU A 12 6.37 -3.98 -4.01
N GLU A 13 6.12 -2.97 -3.18
CA GLU A 13 5.27 -3.08 -1.99
C GLU A 13 3.83 -3.47 -2.30
N ASP A 14 3.31 -3.17 -3.50
CA ASP A 14 1.96 -3.51 -3.99
C ASP A 14 1.88 -4.83 -4.77
N ALA A 15 3.04 -5.44 -5.05
CA ALA A 15 3.13 -6.76 -5.64
C ALA A 15 3.17 -7.82 -4.53
N VAL A 16 2.39 -8.90 -4.67
CA VAL A 16 2.39 -10.00 -3.70
C VAL A 16 2.92 -11.26 -4.37
N ALA A 17 3.94 -11.85 -3.76
CA ALA A 17 4.45 -13.16 -4.16
C ALA A 17 3.66 -14.27 -3.46
N ALA A 18 3.38 -15.37 -4.15
CA ALA A 18 2.83 -16.58 -3.55
C ALA A 18 3.58 -17.79 -4.08
N GLY A 19 3.93 -18.73 -3.21
CA GLY A 19 4.70 -19.91 -3.59
C GLY A 19 4.60 -21.01 -2.55
N ASP A 20 4.93 -22.23 -2.98
CA ASP A 20 4.81 -23.44 -2.18
C ASP A 20 6.02 -24.37 -2.29
N SER A 21 6.97 -24.08 -3.18
CA SER A 21 8.12 -24.94 -3.46
C SER A 21 9.46 -24.22 -3.31
N GLY A 22 10.56 -24.99 -3.33
CA GLY A 22 11.92 -24.48 -3.31
C GLY A 22 12.25 -23.54 -4.48
N ASN A 23 11.59 -23.69 -5.62
CA ASN A 23 11.76 -22.82 -6.79
C ASN A 23 11.26 -21.39 -6.52
N ASP A 24 10.32 -21.24 -5.59
CA ASP A 24 9.70 -19.96 -5.26
C ASP A 24 10.51 -19.17 -4.23
N LEU A 25 11.53 -19.77 -3.59
CA LEU A 25 12.28 -19.13 -2.51
C LEU A 25 12.90 -17.79 -2.91
N LEU A 26 13.41 -17.68 -4.14
CA LEU A 26 13.95 -16.43 -4.67
C LEU A 26 12.88 -15.35 -4.84
N MET A 27 11.63 -15.76 -5.06
CA MET A 27 10.49 -14.86 -5.15
C MET A 27 9.88 -14.57 -3.77
N LEU A 28 9.96 -15.49 -2.81
CA LEU A 28 9.41 -15.32 -1.45
C LEU A 28 10.35 -14.55 -0.52
N GLY A 29 11.65 -14.62 -0.77
CA GLY A 29 12.68 -13.92 -0.03
C GLY A 29 12.72 -12.41 -0.29
N ARG A 30 13.53 -11.73 0.52
CA ARG A 30 13.81 -10.30 0.35
C ARG A 30 14.59 -10.08 -0.93
N LEU A 31 14.14 -9.13 -1.75
CA LEU A 31 14.89 -8.70 -2.93
C LEU A 31 15.86 -7.56 -2.56
N PRO A 32 17.02 -7.46 -3.23
CA PRO A 32 17.93 -6.32 -3.05
C PRO A 32 17.26 -4.97 -3.31
N GLU A 33 16.29 -4.94 -4.23
CA GLU A 33 15.58 -3.74 -4.67
C GLU A 33 14.46 -3.32 -3.71
N GLY A 34 14.12 -4.14 -2.72
CA GLY A 34 13.08 -3.85 -1.75
C GLY A 34 12.38 -5.09 -1.18
N CYS A 35 11.47 -4.86 -0.24
CA CYS A 35 10.60 -5.91 0.29
C CYS A 35 9.22 -5.85 -0.40
N HIS A 36 8.69 -7.00 -0.76
CA HIS A 36 7.32 -7.19 -1.19
C HIS A 36 6.62 -8.20 -0.26
N PRO A 37 5.31 -8.04 0.01
CA PRO A 37 4.59 -9.05 0.78
C PRO A 37 4.63 -10.42 0.11
N ALA A 38 4.72 -11.47 0.91
CA ALA A 38 4.77 -12.85 0.43
C ALA A 38 3.74 -13.73 1.13
N ILE A 39 3.23 -14.73 0.42
CA ILE A 39 2.33 -15.77 0.92
C ILE A 39 3.04 -17.11 0.75
N VAL A 40 3.27 -17.81 1.86
CA VAL A 40 3.80 -19.17 1.86
C VAL A 40 2.65 -20.12 2.15
N MET A 41 2.29 -20.96 1.18
CA MET A 41 1.11 -21.82 1.25
C MET A 41 1.18 -22.82 2.42
N SER A 42 0.05 -23.14 3.07
CA SER A 42 0.06 -24.15 4.15
C SER A 42 0.49 -25.55 3.67
N ASN A 43 0.24 -25.86 2.39
CA ASN A 43 0.67 -27.10 1.74
C ASN A 43 2.08 -27.03 1.14
N SER A 44 2.93 -26.09 1.56
CA SER A 44 4.27 -25.93 1.01
C SER A 44 5.17 -27.14 1.27
N HIS A 45 6.10 -27.37 0.36
CA HIS A 45 7.15 -28.38 0.49
C HIS A 45 8.00 -28.13 1.75
N PRO A 46 8.56 -29.20 2.36
CA PRO A 46 9.39 -29.10 3.56
C PRO A 46 10.53 -28.10 3.45
N GLU A 47 11.16 -27.99 2.27
CA GLU A 47 12.23 -27.03 2.00
C GLU A 47 11.86 -25.57 2.26
N VAL A 48 10.59 -25.20 2.04
CA VAL A 48 10.09 -23.83 2.29
C VAL A 48 9.92 -23.59 3.78
N TRP A 49 9.46 -24.61 4.52
CA TRP A 49 9.35 -24.53 5.98
C TRP A 49 10.71 -24.50 6.66
N ASP A 50 11.67 -25.30 6.17
CA ASP A 50 13.05 -25.27 6.63
C ASP A 50 13.71 -23.92 6.38
N TRP A 51 13.44 -23.30 5.23
CA TRP A 51 13.87 -21.94 4.95
C TRP A 51 13.22 -20.91 5.89
N LEU A 52 11.90 -20.97 6.08
CA LEU A 52 11.16 -20.10 6.99
C LEU A 52 11.63 -20.21 8.46
N ALA A 53 12.11 -21.38 8.87
CA ALA A 53 12.63 -21.61 10.21
C ALA A 53 14.03 -20.99 10.42
N ARG A 54 14.77 -20.69 9.33
CA ARG A 54 16.14 -20.14 9.38
C ARG A 54 16.18 -18.61 9.33
N ILE A 55 15.13 -17.96 8.83
CA ILE A 55 15.06 -16.50 8.76
C ILE A 55 14.64 -15.90 10.11
N THR A 56 15.06 -14.67 10.40
CA THR A 56 14.69 -14.01 11.66
C THR A 56 13.22 -13.57 11.66
N PRO A 57 12.60 -13.33 12.83
CA PRO A 57 11.24 -12.80 12.90
C PRO A 57 11.05 -11.48 12.13
N GLU A 58 12.07 -10.62 12.11
CA GLU A 58 12.07 -9.35 11.37
C GLU A 58 12.08 -9.59 9.87
N GLU A 59 12.87 -10.57 9.40
CA GLU A 59 12.90 -10.99 8.00
C GLU A 59 11.60 -11.71 7.57
N ARG A 60 10.86 -12.25 8.54
CA ARG A 60 9.57 -12.89 8.31
C ARG A 60 8.39 -11.92 8.35
N ALA A 61 8.59 -10.67 8.78
CA ALA A 61 7.49 -9.74 9.08
C ALA A 61 6.54 -9.44 7.90
N TRP A 62 6.97 -9.66 6.66
CA TRP A 62 6.18 -9.48 5.43
C TRP A 62 5.62 -10.78 4.85
N ILE A 63 5.86 -11.93 5.50
CA ILE A 63 5.45 -13.24 5.03
C ILE A 63 4.21 -13.71 5.79
N TYR A 64 3.17 -14.06 5.02
CA TYR A 64 1.90 -14.57 5.52
C TYR A 64 1.82 -16.08 5.26
N THR A 65 1.50 -16.84 6.30
CA THR A 65 1.24 -18.28 6.23
C THR A 65 -0.25 -18.53 6.47
N PRO A 66 -1.09 -18.59 5.43
CA PRO A 66 -2.51 -18.86 5.56
C PRO A 66 -2.73 -20.28 6.09
N LYS A 67 -3.91 -20.53 6.65
CA LYS A 67 -4.32 -21.88 7.07
C LYS A 67 -4.84 -22.68 5.89
N ALA A 68 -5.61 -22.03 5.01
CA ALA A 68 -6.15 -22.67 3.83
C ALA A 68 -5.06 -22.98 2.79
N GLU A 69 -5.27 -24.06 2.04
CA GLU A 69 -4.34 -24.53 1.02
C GLU A 69 -4.67 -23.95 -0.36
N ARG A 70 -3.69 -24.02 -1.29
CA ARG A 70 -3.86 -23.69 -2.71
C ARG A 70 -4.54 -22.32 -2.93
N ALA A 71 -5.43 -22.20 -3.92
CA ALA A 71 -6.11 -20.94 -4.23
C ALA A 71 -6.84 -20.31 -3.03
N ALA A 72 -7.38 -21.13 -2.11
CA ALA A 72 -8.05 -20.62 -0.91
C ALA A 72 -7.06 -19.92 0.03
N GLY A 73 -5.84 -20.46 0.18
CA GLY A 73 -4.78 -19.82 0.95
C GLY A 73 -4.30 -18.50 0.36
N ILE A 74 -4.27 -18.37 -0.97
CA ILE A 74 -3.96 -17.09 -1.64
C ILE A 74 -5.00 -16.04 -1.26
N VAL A 75 -6.29 -16.39 -1.30
CA VAL A 75 -7.38 -15.47 -0.93
C VAL A 75 -7.30 -15.08 0.55
N GLU A 76 -7.00 -16.03 1.43
CA GLU A 76 -6.80 -15.78 2.86
C GLU A 76 -5.61 -14.83 3.10
N GLY A 77 -4.47 -15.10 2.49
CA GLY A 77 -3.26 -14.27 2.59
C GLY A 77 -3.48 -12.85 2.05
N LEU A 78 -4.12 -12.72 0.89
CA LEU A 78 -4.44 -11.40 0.31
C LEU A 78 -5.37 -10.59 1.21
N LYS A 79 -6.37 -11.21 1.83
CA LYS A 79 -7.25 -10.52 2.80
C LYS A 79 -6.44 -9.96 3.97
N ALA A 80 -5.51 -10.75 4.51
CA ALA A 80 -4.66 -10.32 5.62
C ALA A 80 -3.74 -9.15 5.21
N ILE A 81 -3.06 -9.26 4.07
CA ILE A 81 -2.16 -8.23 3.53
C ILE A 81 -2.93 -6.92 3.28
N VAL A 82 -4.08 -7.00 2.61
CA VAL A 82 -4.90 -5.83 2.30
C VAL A 82 -5.43 -5.18 3.59
N ALA A 83 -5.84 -5.96 4.58
CA ALA A 83 -6.30 -5.43 5.87
C ALA A 83 -5.20 -4.61 6.58
N VAL A 84 -3.96 -5.11 6.58
CA VAL A 84 -2.80 -4.39 7.16
C VAL A 84 -2.54 -3.09 6.40
N LYS A 85 -2.56 -3.12 5.07
CA LYS A 85 -2.38 -1.92 4.25
C LYS A 85 -3.48 -0.89 4.50
N LEU A 86 -4.75 -1.31 4.51
CA LEU A 86 -5.88 -0.42 4.76
C LEU A 86 -5.78 0.26 6.12
N LYS A 87 -5.37 -0.49 7.16
CA LYS A 87 -5.12 0.06 8.48
C LYS A 87 -4.02 1.12 8.46
N ALA A 88 -2.88 0.82 7.83
CA ALA A 88 -1.78 1.77 7.70
C ALA A 88 -2.18 3.05 6.93
N HIS A 89 -2.97 2.91 5.88
CA HIS A 89 -3.52 4.06 5.13
C HIS A 89 -4.49 4.89 5.98
N ALA A 90 -5.37 4.26 6.76
CA ALA A 90 -6.29 4.95 7.66
C ALA A 90 -5.54 5.74 8.75
N GLU A 91 -4.50 5.15 9.33
CA GLU A 91 -3.62 5.80 10.31
C GLU A 91 -2.91 7.02 9.71
N ARG A 92 -2.31 6.88 8.52
CA ARG A 92 -1.67 8.00 7.80
C ARG A 92 -2.66 9.12 7.46
N ALA A 93 -3.86 8.77 7.01
CA ALA A 93 -4.91 9.75 6.73
C ALA A 93 -5.33 10.51 8.01
N SER A 94 -5.45 9.80 9.14
CA SER A 94 -5.76 10.41 10.44
C SER A 94 -4.65 11.35 10.94
N ALA A 95 -3.38 11.01 10.69
CA ALA A 95 -2.23 11.82 11.06
C ALA A 95 -2.18 13.10 10.22
N SER A 96 -2.36 12.97 8.91
CA SER A 96 -2.41 14.11 7.98
C SER A 96 -3.52 15.11 8.34
N ARG A 97 -4.72 14.62 8.70
CA ARG A 97 -5.83 15.48 9.16
C ARG A 97 -5.50 16.23 10.46
N ARG A 98 -4.80 15.59 11.40
CA ARG A 98 -4.36 16.22 12.66
C ARG A 98 -3.32 17.31 12.41
N SER A 99 -2.39 17.11 11.48
CA SER A 99 -1.42 18.14 11.09
C SER A 99 -2.08 19.33 10.40
N SER A 100 -3.06 19.12 9.51
CA SER A 100 -3.80 20.23 8.89
C SER A 100 -4.69 21.00 9.87
N ALA A 101 -5.21 20.36 10.92
CA ALA A 101 -6.01 21.03 11.95
C ALA A 101 -5.16 21.94 12.86
N HIS A 102 -3.87 21.64 13.04
CA HIS A 102 -2.93 22.47 13.81
C HIS A 102 -2.30 23.60 12.98
N SER A 103 -2.47 23.62 11.66
CA SER A 103 -1.96 24.66 10.77
C SER A 103 -3.03 25.63 10.29
N ALA A 104 -4.27 25.54 10.78
CA ALA A 104 -5.24 26.61 10.58
C ALA A 104 -4.85 27.79 11.49
N PRO A 105 -4.42 28.95 10.94
CA PRO A 105 -4.30 30.15 11.76
C PRO A 105 -5.68 30.44 12.38
N PRO A 106 -5.77 30.90 13.64
CA PRO A 106 -7.04 31.31 14.21
C PRO A 106 -7.64 32.36 13.27
N CYS A 107 -8.82 32.06 12.72
CA CYS A 107 -9.58 33.07 11.99
C CYS A 107 -9.79 34.23 12.97
N PRO A 108 -9.38 35.47 12.64
CA PRO A 108 -9.76 36.61 13.45
C PRO A 108 -11.29 36.65 13.52
N PRO A 109 -11.89 37.04 14.66
CA PRO A 109 -13.34 37.08 14.79
C PRO A 109 -13.92 37.98 13.70
N CYS A 110 -14.58 37.37 12.73
CA CYS A 110 -15.25 38.07 11.65
C CYS A 110 -16.49 38.74 12.25
N VAL A 111 -16.43 40.05 12.39
CA VAL A 111 -17.59 40.93 12.63
C VAL A 111 -18.69 40.56 11.62
N PRO A 112 -19.98 40.49 12.01
CA PRO A 112 -21.04 40.14 11.06
C PRO A 112 -21.08 41.19 9.94
N CYS A 113 -20.68 40.79 8.73
CA CYS A 113 -20.84 41.57 7.51
C CYS A 113 -22.33 41.76 7.24
N ALA A 114 -22.85 42.90 7.65
CA ALA A 114 -24.10 43.45 7.15
C ALA A 114 -23.98 43.64 5.63
N ALA A 115 -25.02 43.21 4.93
CA ALA A 115 -25.17 43.35 3.50
C ALA A 115 -25.22 44.83 3.12
N GLU A 116 -24.27 45.29 2.30
CA GLU A 116 -24.49 46.47 1.46
C GLU A 116 -23.55 46.41 0.25
N GLY A 117 -24.17 46.37 -0.93
CA GLY A 117 -23.48 46.21 -2.19
C GLY A 117 -22.73 47.47 -2.64
N ARG A 118 -21.61 47.27 -3.34
CA ARG A 118 -21.32 47.94 -4.62
C ARG A 118 -20.06 47.40 -5.28
N SER A 119 -20.23 47.21 -6.59
CA SER A 119 -19.27 47.03 -7.68
C SER A 119 -18.01 47.91 -7.58
N VAL A 120 -16.85 47.40 -8.06
CA VAL A 120 -16.15 47.84 -9.30
C VAL A 120 -14.74 47.22 -9.41
N ARG A 121 -14.51 46.55 -10.56
CA ARG A 121 -13.29 46.38 -11.41
C ARG A 121 -11.90 46.08 -10.81
N GLY A 122 -11.30 45.00 -11.33
CA GLY A 122 -10.06 45.07 -12.12
C GLY A 122 -8.81 44.38 -11.54
N GLY A 123 -8.24 43.42 -12.29
CA GLY A 123 -6.85 42.96 -12.09
C GLY A 123 -6.62 41.48 -12.40
N VAL A 124 -6.04 41.19 -13.57
CA VAL A 124 -5.54 39.89 -14.07
C VAL A 124 -4.33 39.47 -13.20
N GLN A 125 -3.98 38.19 -12.93
CA GLN A 125 -3.07 37.40 -13.79
C GLN A 125 -2.45 36.13 -13.12
N TRP A 126 -2.37 35.03 -13.91
CA TRP A 126 -1.60 33.74 -13.91
C TRP A 126 -1.40 32.83 -12.67
N GLY A 127 -1.65 31.52 -12.89
CA GLY A 127 -0.88 30.43 -12.22
C GLY A 127 -1.67 29.15 -11.90
N ALA A 128 -1.55 28.12 -12.75
CA ALA A 128 -2.03 26.73 -12.61
C ALA A 128 -1.43 25.98 -11.37
N PRO A 129 -1.85 24.73 -10.99
CA PRO A 129 -2.70 23.78 -11.72
C PRO A 129 -3.91 23.21 -10.94
N LEU A 130 -4.87 22.69 -11.71
CA LEU A 130 -5.86 21.72 -11.26
C LEU A 130 -5.13 20.54 -10.60
N ARG A 131 -5.27 20.41 -9.28
CA ARG A 131 -5.00 19.15 -8.59
C ARG A 131 -6.00 18.13 -9.10
N THR A 132 -5.63 17.37 -10.13
CA THR A 132 -6.24 16.08 -10.39
C THR A 132 -5.94 15.21 -9.17
N THR A 133 -6.90 15.09 -8.26
CA THR A 133 -6.93 14.01 -7.28
C THR A 133 -7.24 12.73 -8.04
N ALA A 134 -6.24 12.23 -8.78
CA ALA A 134 -6.20 10.84 -9.19
C ALA A 134 -6.09 10.04 -7.90
N GLY A 135 -7.22 9.51 -7.46
CA GLY A 135 -7.28 8.55 -6.37
C GLY A 135 -6.41 7.36 -6.76
N ALA A 136 -5.20 7.29 -6.18
CA ALA A 136 -4.45 6.07 -6.08
C ALA A 136 -5.20 5.16 -5.08
N ALA A 137 -6.31 4.59 -5.54
CA ALA A 137 -6.86 3.39 -4.93
C ALA A 137 -5.76 2.34 -5.09
N GLY A 138 -5.13 1.95 -3.98
CA GLY A 138 -4.07 0.95 -3.93
C GLY A 138 -4.51 -0.30 -4.70
N ARG A 139 -3.99 -0.46 -5.92
CA ARG A 139 -4.21 -1.64 -6.73
C ARG A 139 -3.16 -2.64 -6.29
N VAL A 140 -3.58 -3.60 -5.47
CA VAL A 140 -2.77 -4.79 -5.22
C VAL A 140 -2.89 -5.68 -6.45
N VAL A 141 -1.77 -5.90 -7.15
CA VAL A 141 -1.70 -6.79 -8.31
C VAL A 141 -1.04 -8.08 -7.86
N ALA A 142 -1.79 -9.17 -7.86
CA ALA A 142 -1.24 -10.50 -7.65
C ALA A 142 -0.54 -10.95 -8.95
N VAL A 143 0.75 -11.27 -8.86
CA VAL A 143 1.54 -11.79 -9.99
C VAL A 143 2.22 -13.07 -9.53
N GLY A 144 1.77 -14.21 -10.09
CA GLY A 144 2.43 -15.51 -9.93
C GLY A 144 1.47 -16.67 -9.75
N VAL A 145 1.41 -17.54 -10.76
CA VAL A 145 1.01 -18.96 -10.65
C VAL A 145 1.89 -19.75 -11.62
N THR A 146 2.70 -20.67 -11.11
CA THR A 146 3.28 -21.77 -11.88
C THR A 146 2.69 -23.06 -11.31
N VAL A 147 2.10 -23.88 -12.17
CA VAL A 147 1.46 -25.17 -11.85
C VAL A 147 2.45 -26.29 -12.15
#